data_AF-A0A967F879-F1
#
_entry.id   AF-A0A967F879-F1
#
_cell.length_a   1.000
_cell.length_b   1.000
_cell.length_c   1.000
_cell.angle_alpha   90.00
_cell.angle_beta   90.00
_cell.angle_gamma   90.00
#
_symmetry.space_group_name_H-M   'P 1'
#
loop_
_entity.id
_entity.type
_entity.pdbx_description
1 polymer ?
#
loop_
_entity_poly.entity_id
_entity_poly.type
_entity_poly.pdbx_seq_one_letter_code
_entity_poly.pdbx_strand_id
1 'polypeptide(L)'
;MTDLSTMRAHSPVQGALSWLLRNHIWVFLALTLIVFSLSSPYFLTLNNIGNILTQGAFIGILAIGMTMVMIDGEIDLSVGAILALASALAIGLQDHMGVWPAV
;
A
#
# COMPACT_ATOMS: atom_id res chain seq x y z
N MET A 1 48.98 -11.38 -8.61
CA MET A 1 47.58 -11.35 -9.06
C MET A 1 46.70 -11.18 -7.84
N THR A 2 46.72 -9.98 -7.25
CA THR A 2 45.88 -9.59 -6.11
C THR A 2 44.84 -8.63 -6.67
N ASP A 3 43.58 -9.07 -6.68
CA ASP A 3 42.47 -8.26 -7.17
C ASP A 3 42.26 -7.03 -6.26
N LEU A 4 42.63 -5.86 -6.79
CA LEU A 4 42.49 -4.56 -6.13
C LEU A 4 41.02 -4.14 -5.93
N SER A 5 40.05 -4.89 -6.48
CA SER A 5 38.62 -4.66 -6.26
C SER A 5 38.19 -4.95 -4.81
N THR A 6 38.95 -5.78 -4.08
CA THR A 6 38.68 -6.20 -2.70
C THR A 6 39.13 -5.19 -1.63
N MET A 7 39.84 -4.12 -2.01
CA MET A 7 40.37 -3.09 -1.10
C MET A 7 39.54 -1.79 -1.08
N ARG A 8 38.33 -1.78 -1.67
CA ARG A 8 37.41 -0.66 -1.48
C ARG A 8 36.79 -0.75 -0.09
N ALA A 9 37.40 -0.06 0.88
CA ALA A 9 36.72 0.29 2.11
C ALA A 9 35.41 1.01 1.71
N HIS A 10 34.28 0.32 1.86
CA HIS A 10 32.98 0.95 1.67
C HIS A 10 32.93 2.13 2.63
N SER A 11 32.90 3.34 2.09
CA SER A 11 32.76 4.52 2.95
C SER A 11 31.50 4.35 3.80
N PRO A 12 31.50 4.80 5.07
CA PRO A 12 30.32 4.66 5.95
C PRO A 12 29.05 5.21 5.31
N VAL A 13 29.18 6.22 4.44
CA VAL A 13 28.10 6.80 3.63
C VAL A 13 27.55 5.80 2.59
N GLN A 14 28.42 5.07 1.87
CA GLN A 14 27.99 4.04 0.92
C GLN A 14 27.31 2.86 1.65
N GLY A 15 27.81 2.50 2.84
CA GLY A 15 27.17 1.50 3.70
C GLY A 15 25.76 1.92 4.10
N ALA A 16 25.60 3.13 4.65
CA ALA A 16 24.32 3.69 5.06
C ALA A 16 23.32 3.84 3.90
N LEU A 17 23.77 4.33 2.74
CA LEU A 17 22.93 4.46 1.54
C LEU A 17 22.44 3.08 1.06
N SER A 18 23.31 2.09 1.01
CA SER A 18 22.94 0.75 0.58
C SER A 18 21.96 0.06 1.55
N TRP A 19 22.05 0.39 2.84
CA TRP A 19 21.11 -0.08 3.86
C TRP A 19 19.75 0.60 3.71
N LEU A 20 19.72 1.91 3.49
CA LEU A 20 18.48 2.66 3.23
C LEU A 20 17.77 2.16 1.97
N LEU A 21 18.50 1.95 0.87
CA LEU A 21 17.92 1.43 -0.38
C LEU A 21 17.36 0.01 -0.22
N ARG A 22 17.94 -0.82 0.65
CA ARG A 22 17.40 -2.16 0.97
C ARG A 22 16.17 -2.13 1.88
N ASN A 23 16.11 -1.17 2.80
CA ASN A 23 15.06 -1.08 3.82
C ASN A 23 14.08 0.08 3.57
N HIS A 24 14.01 0.59 2.33
CA HIS A 24 13.28 1.81 2.01
C HIS A 24 11.80 1.74 2.40
N ILE A 25 11.17 0.57 2.32
CA ILE A 25 9.77 0.35 2.71
C ILE A 25 9.58 0.65 4.21
N TRP A 26 10.43 0.08 5.07
CA TRP A 26 10.35 0.28 6.51
C TRP A 26 10.69 1.71 6.92
N VAL A 27 11.69 2.29 6.26
CA VAL A 27 12.08 3.69 6.46
C VAL A 27 10.93 4.62 6.07
N PHE A 28 10.29 4.37 4.92
CA PHE A 28 9.16 5.15 4.44
C PHE A 28 7.96 5.03 5.37
N LEU A 29 7.64 3.82 5.86
CA LEU A 29 6.59 3.58 6.84
C LEU A 29 6.84 4.35 8.14
N ALA A 30 8.04 4.26 8.71
CA ALA A 30 8.39 4.99 9.92
C ALA A 30 8.27 6.51 9.72
N LEU A 31 8.76 7.01 8.58
CA LEU A 31 8.67 8.42 8.23
C LEU A 31 7.21 8.89 8.15
N THR A 32 6.36 8.17 7.42
CA THR A 32 4.94 8.55 7.28
C THR A 32 4.19 8.49 8.60
N LEU A 33 4.45 7.46 9.42
CA LEU A 33 3.88 7.38 10.78
C LEU A 33 4.24 8.61 11.60
N ILE A 34 5.51 9.02 11.62
CA ILE A 34 5.96 10.20 12.38
C ILE A 34 5.31 11.47 11.83
N VAL A 35 5.41 11.70 10.52
CA VAL A 35 4.93 12.93 9.88
C VAL A 35 3.43 13.10 10.09
N PHE A 36 2.62 12.07 9.85
CA PHE A 36 1.16 12.18 9.99
C PHE A 36 0.70 12.22 11.44
N SER A 37 1.39 11.53 12.36
CA SER A 37 1.10 11.63 13.79
C SER A 37 1.32 13.05 14.34
N LEU A 38 2.32 13.75 13.82
CA LEU A 38 2.58 15.14 14.19
C LEU A 38 1.69 16.14 13.45
N SER A 39 1.31 15.83 12.21
CA SER A 39 0.51 16.73 11.36
C SER A 39 -0.99 16.70 11.68
N SER A 40 -1.49 15.61 12.26
CA SER A 40 -2.92 15.47 12.58
C SER A 40 -3.13 14.73 13.91
N PRO A 41 -3.90 15.30 14.86
CA PRO A 41 -4.23 14.61 16.10
C PRO A 41 -5.15 13.40 15.87
N TYR A 42 -5.77 13.28 14.69
CA TYR A 42 -6.69 12.20 14.36
C TYR A 42 -5.98 10.95 13.80
N PHE A 43 -4.72 11.06 13.39
CA PHE A 43 -4.04 10.01 12.64
C PHE A 43 -3.93 8.68 13.42
N LEU A 44 -3.56 8.73 14.71
CA LEU A 44 -3.44 7.54 15.57
C LEU A 44 -4.74 7.20 16.33
N THR A 45 -5.86 7.82 15.98
CA THR A 45 -7.14 7.46 16.62
C THR A 45 -7.59 6.07 16.19
N LEU A 46 -8.27 5.34 17.09
CA LEU A 46 -8.80 4.00 16.78
C LEU A 46 -9.73 4.00 15.56
N ASN A 47 -10.50 5.08 15.37
CA ASN A 47 -11.35 5.23 14.20
C ASN A 47 -10.52 5.32 12.91
N ASN A 48 -9.48 6.16 12.88
CA ASN A 48 -8.65 6.28 11.69
C ASN A 48 -7.83 5.01 11.41
N ILE A 49 -7.30 4.37 12.46
CA ILE A 49 -6.62 3.07 12.34
C ILE A 49 -7.59 2.01 11.82
N GLY A 50 -8.80 1.94 12.37
CA GLY A 50 -9.86 1.05 11.89
C GLY A 50 -10.17 1.28 10.42
N ASN A 51 -10.33 2.54 10.00
CA ASN A 51 -10.58 2.90 8.61
C ASN A 51 -9.44 2.45 7.68
N ILE A 52 -8.18 2.64 8.08
CA ILE A 52 -7.01 2.19 7.33
C ILE A 52 -7.01 0.66 7.19
N LEU A 53 -7.27 -0.06 8.29
CA LEU A 53 -7.31 -1.52 8.30
C LEU A 53 -8.45 -2.07 7.44
N THR A 54 -9.64 -1.48 7.50
CA THR A 54 -10.79 -1.88 6.67
C THR A 54 -10.52 -1.65 5.19
N GLN A 55 -9.96 -0.49 4.82
CA GLN A 55 -9.55 -0.20 3.44
C GLN A 55 -8.47 -1.17 2.95
N GLY A 56 -7.49 -1.50 3.80
CA GLY A 56 -6.46 -2.49 3.48
C GLY A 56 -7.02 -3.91 3.33
N ALA A 57 -7.96 -4.30 4.19
CA ALA A 57 -8.61 -5.61 4.14
C ALA A 57 -9.37 -5.82 2.82
N PHE A 58 -10.06 -4.78 2.33
CA PHE A 58 -10.72 -4.81 1.02
C PHE A 58 -9.75 -5.14 -0.12
N ILE A 59 -8.62 -4.44 -0.19
CA ILE A 59 -7.57 -4.70 -1.20
C ILE A 59 -6.97 -6.10 -1.01
N GLY A 60 -6.75 -6.53 0.23
CA GLY A 60 -6.22 -7.86 0.53
C GLY A 60 -7.12 -8.99 0.05
N ILE A 61 -8.43 -8.90 0.30
CA ILE A 61 -9.41 -9.89 -0.17
C ILE A 61 -9.47 -9.91 -1.71
N LEU A 62 -9.46 -8.74 -2.34
CA LEU A 62 -9.39 -8.62 -3.80
C LEU A 62 -8.13 -9.29 -4.37
N ALA A 63 -6.97 -9.06 -3.76
CA ALA A 63 -5.71 -9.66 -4.19
C ALA A 63 -5.73 -11.19 -4.13
N ILE A 64 -6.38 -11.78 -3.12
CA ILE A 64 -6.56 -13.23 -3.02
C ILE A 64 -7.41 -13.74 -4.19
N GLY A 65 -8.55 -13.09 -4.48
CA GLY A 65 -9.41 -13.44 -5.63
C GLY A 65 -8.67 -13.34 -6.97
N MET A 66 -7.91 -12.26 -7.17
CA MET A 66 -7.07 -12.05 -8.37
C MET A 66 -5.98 -13.11 -8.52
N THR A 67 -5.43 -13.62 -7.40
CA THR A 67 -4.40 -14.67 -7.43
C THR A 67 -4.99 -15.99 -7.94
N MET A 68 -6.20 -16.37 -7.52
CA MET A 68 -6.86 -17.59 -7.99
C MET A 68 -7.08 -17.55 -9.50
N VAL A 69 -7.59 -16.42 -10.02
CA VAL A 69 -7.79 -16.17 -11.44
C VAL A 69 -6.48 -16.26 -12.23
N MET A 70 -5.41 -15.66 -11.71
CA MET A 70 -4.10 -15.66 -12.38
C MET A 70 -3.49 -17.07 -12.46
N ILE A 71 -3.77 -17.93 -11.48
CA ILE A 71 -3.31 -19.34 -11.48
C ILE A 71 -3.99 -20.13 -12.62
N ASP A 72 -5.23 -19.81 -12.96
CA ASP A 72 -5.95 -20.45 -14.07
C ASP A 72 -5.42 -20.03 -15.46
N GLY A 73 -4.37 -19.20 -15.51
CA GLY A 73 -3.70 -18.79 -16.75
C GLY A 73 -4.41 -17.66 -17.50
N GLU A 74 -5.45 -17.10 -16.89
CA GLU A 74 -6.20 -15.98 -17.44
C GLU A 74 -5.72 -14.67 -16.78
N ILE A 75 -5.37 -13.68 -17.60
CA ILE A 75 -5.26 -12.29 -17.13
C ILE A 75 -6.66 -11.70 -17.21
N ASP A 76 -7.54 -12.16 -16.32
CA ASP A 76 -8.93 -11.71 -16.34
C ASP A 76 -9.02 -10.27 -15.81
N LEU A 77 -9.28 -9.34 -16.73
CA LEU A 77 -9.52 -7.94 -16.42
C LEU A 77 -10.94 -7.70 -15.86
N SER A 78 -11.82 -8.71 -15.90
CA SER A 78 -13.22 -8.59 -15.47
C SER A 78 -13.35 -8.14 -14.02
N VAL A 79 -12.49 -8.62 -13.11
CA VAL A 79 -12.54 -8.24 -11.68
C VAL A 79 -12.28 -6.74 -11.51
N GLY A 80 -11.32 -6.19 -12.27
CA GLY A 80 -11.05 -4.75 -12.29
C GLY A 80 -12.20 -3.94 -12.90
N ALA A 81 -12.80 -4.44 -13.98
CA ALA A 81 -13.93 -3.79 -14.64
C ALA A 81 -15.21 -3.78 -13.77
N ILE A 82 -15.50 -4.89 -13.09
CA ILE A 82 -16.62 -5.02 -12.14
C ILE A 82 -16.41 -4.09 -10.95
N LEU A 83 -15.20 -4.04 -10.39
CA LEU A 83 -14.86 -3.12 -9.32
C LEU A 83 -15.09 -1.66 -9.74
N ALA A 84 -14.57 -1.25 -10.90
CA ALA A 84 -14.73 0.10 -11.41
C ALA A 84 -16.20 0.47 -11.64
N LEU A 85 -17.00 -0.44 -12.22
CA LEU A 85 -18.42 -0.22 -12.45
C LEU A 85 -19.19 -0.12 -11.12
N ALA A 86 -18.93 -1.01 -10.17
CA ALA A 86 -19.57 -1.00 -8.86
C ALA A 86 -19.26 0.30 -8.09
N SER A 87 -18.01 0.76 -8.10
CA SER A 87 -17.62 2.03 -7.48
C SER A 87 -18.26 3.24 -8.18
N ALA A 88 -18.29 3.26 -9.51
CA ALA A 88 -18.91 4.34 -10.27
C ALA A 88 -20.43 4.43 -10.01
N LEU A 89 -21.12 3.28 -9.94
CA LEU A 89 -22.53 3.22 -9.59
C LEU A 89 -22.77 3.64 -8.14
N ALA A 90 -21.97 3.18 -7.18
CA ALA A 90 -22.10 3.55 -5.78
C ALA A 90 -22.00 5.07 -5.57
N ILE A 91 -21.02 5.71 -6.22
CA ILE A 91 -20.85 7.17 -6.17
C ILE A 91 -21.99 7.87 -6.93
N GLY A 92 -22.34 7.40 -8.13
CA GLY A 92 -23.37 8.02 -8.97
C GLY A 92 -24.78 7.96 -8.37
N LEU A 93 -25.08 6.95 -7.54
CA LEU A 93 -26.37 6.79 -6.86
C LEU A 93 -26.42 7.46 -5.48
N GLN A 94 -25.27 7.94 -4.97
CA GLN A 94 -25.15 8.50 -3.62
C GLN A 94 -26.11 9.68 -3.39
N ASP A 95 -26.30 10.55 -4.37
CA ASP A 95 -27.18 11.72 -4.26
C ASP A 95 -28.67 11.36 -4.13
N HIS A 96 -29.05 10.17 -4.59
CA HIS A 96 -30.44 9.68 -4.55
C HIS A 96 -30.72 8.73 -3.40
N MET A 97 -29.74 7.90 -3.02
CA MET A 97 -29.89 6.87 -1.99
C MET A 97 -29.33 7.28 -0.62
N GLY A 98 -28.63 8.41 -0.55
CA GLY A 98 -27.88 8.83 0.63
C GLY A 98 -26.62 7.98 0.83
N VAL A 99 -25.86 8.27 1.89
CA VAL A 99 -24.55 7.67 2.16
C VAL A 99 -24.59 6.30 2.85
N TRP A 100 -25.77 5.66 2.96
CA TRP A 100 -25.89 4.34 3.59
C TRP A 100 -25.76 3.24 2.52
N PRO A 101 -24.54 2.70 2.28
CA PRO A 101 -23.69 1.95 3.22
C PRO A 101 -22.18 2.28 3.10
N ALA A 102 -21.83 3.56 2.92
CA ALA A 102 -20.47 3.99 2.59
C ALA A 102 -19.49 4.05 3.79
N VAL A 103 -19.89 3.52 4.95
CA VAL A 103 -19.08 3.43 6.18
C VAL A 103 -19.05 2.00 6.67
#